data_AF-A0A7G8IRA2-F1
#
_entry.id   AF-A0A7G8IRA2-F1
#
_cell.length_a   1.000
_cell.length_b   1.000
_cell.length_c   1.000
_cell.angle_alpha   90.00
_cell.angle_beta   90.00
_cell.angle_gamma   90.00
#
_symmetry.space_group_name_H-M   'P 1'
#
loop_
_entity.id
_entity.type
_entity.pdbx_description
1 polymer ?
#
loop_
_entity_poly.entity_id
_entity_poly.type
_entity_poly.pdbx_seq_one_letter_code
_entity_poly.pdbx_strand_id
1 'polypeptide(L)'
;MISLAAGTLIVSASGVALRSTGSMLDQSTNLTTLRQNKVNGLRLMRAEIERSDHLLLPEGTKAGTVLDLNHADYQSTIQECKAQAGEVITVNGSTEGDIKFTPFFGVMMNNSKPILYGISLDSSGRSYNLQRCGVPIGIDGSYSDASETFLASVVTHIKPTSCDEDSSSDCEAKTLQDTLNNMQVAFTGTLHSGNRSNKEPHFHIQSDEHYKLIKIVDSSVRTPRYNDENASESPLYFTAFARADKQWFQTADGESNSGNYGLWSINPNQDDGTDGSDTAIQAGSFFPPITSKNVRFVVDGSGSMSACVMWAEGYDRRRTFYDPGQGYFTTSRICALTRMEALIAELTAILELLPDDTKVGVRAFSSSGYANHKRWTAFGNGLTSLNQVKDGQTARQSVITFVNTLDDDSPTRWGGTDPWDAMQAAFDDEETDTLYFLSDGKPNKDRRGGSWRRSDYERTADYYADLNQNRTHNGESRPLEVNTTSLGLRSEWMEMLSAKTSGLYNEVNEDNL
;
A
#
# COMPACT_ATOMS: atom_id res chain seq x y z
N MET A 1 -31.59 -10.24 42.78
CA MET A 1 -31.32 -10.59 41.37
C MET A 1 -31.11 -9.31 40.59
N ILE A 2 -29.86 -8.92 40.37
CA ILE A 2 -29.43 -8.00 39.31
C ILE A 2 -28.14 -8.64 38.78
N SER A 3 -28.17 -9.08 37.53
CA SER A 3 -27.09 -9.83 36.88
C SER A 3 -25.94 -8.89 36.53
N LEU A 4 -24.76 -9.17 37.09
CA LEU A 4 -23.49 -8.71 36.55
C LEU A 4 -23.26 -9.43 35.22
N ALA A 5 -23.64 -8.78 34.12
CA ALA A 5 -23.15 -9.15 32.80
C ALA A 5 -21.68 -8.73 32.74
N ALA A 6 -20.78 -9.69 32.98
CA ALA A 6 -19.38 -9.56 32.64
C ALA A 6 -19.29 -9.49 31.10
N GLY A 7 -19.25 -8.26 30.57
CA GLY A 7 -18.88 -8.02 29.19
C GLY A 7 -17.45 -8.48 29.00
N THR A 8 -17.27 -9.60 28.32
CA THR A 8 -15.98 -10.08 27.84
C THR A 8 -15.40 -9.03 26.89
N LEU A 9 -14.47 -8.25 27.43
CA LEU A 9 -13.58 -7.36 26.71
C LEU A 9 -12.75 -8.23 25.77
N ILE A 10 -13.00 -8.16 24.46
CA ILE A 10 -12.08 -8.72 23.47
C ILE A 10 -10.89 -7.77 23.42
N VAL A 11 -9.96 -7.98 24.34
CA VAL A 11 -8.58 -7.54 24.17
C VAL A 11 -8.05 -8.42 23.04
N SER A 12 -7.86 -7.87 21.85
CA SER A 12 -6.87 -8.42 20.93
C SER A 12 -5.50 -8.17 21.58
N ALA A 13 -5.15 -9.07 22.51
CA ALA A 13 -3.95 -9.02 23.30
C ALA A 13 -2.75 -9.34 22.40
N SER A 14 -2.27 -8.33 21.69
CA SER A 14 -0.87 -8.24 21.24
C SER A 14 -0.06 -7.43 22.25
N GLY A 15 -0.39 -7.55 23.53
CA GLY A 15 0.40 -7.07 24.66
C GLY A 15 1.05 -8.27 25.35
N VAL A 16 2.00 -8.92 24.68
CA VAL A 16 2.90 -9.85 25.38
C VAL A 16 4.18 -9.10 25.70
N ALA A 17 4.32 -8.73 26.97
CA ALA A 17 5.61 -8.49 27.59
C ALA A 17 6.45 -9.77 27.49
N LEU A 18 7.40 -9.84 26.56
CA LEU A 18 8.46 -10.86 26.59
C LEU A 18 9.71 -10.25 27.22
N ARG A 19 9.71 -10.19 28.56
CA ARG A 19 10.97 -10.27 29.31
C ARG A 19 11.37 -11.76 29.35
N SER A 20 12.57 -12.01 28.83
CA SER A 20 13.39 -13.24 28.90
C SER A 20 12.92 -14.51 28.19
N THR A 21 13.51 -14.74 27.00
CA THR A 21 14.19 -16.01 26.61
C THR A 21 15.07 -15.65 25.40
N GLY A 22 16.39 -15.78 25.38
CA GLY A 22 17.20 -16.88 25.91
C GLY A 22 17.44 -17.90 24.79
N SER A 23 18.38 -17.56 23.89
CA SER A 23 19.09 -18.38 22.89
C SER A 23 18.39 -19.56 22.17
N MET A 24 18.38 -19.47 20.84
CA MET A 24 18.35 -20.58 19.85
C MET A 24 17.06 -21.41 19.75
N LEU A 25 16.19 -21.08 18.77
CA LEU A 25 15.57 -22.00 17.79
C LEU A 25 14.63 -21.25 16.81
N ASP A 26 14.73 -21.64 15.53
CA ASP A 26 13.98 -21.34 14.31
C ASP A 26 13.81 -19.89 13.81
N GLN A 27 14.57 -19.56 12.75
CA GLN A 27 14.40 -18.34 11.94
C GLN A 27 13.01 -18.25 11.27
N SER A 28 12.36 -19.38 10.95
CA SER A 28 11.08 -19.40 10.24
C SER A 28 9.88 -18.99 11.10
N THR A 29 9.79 -19.48 12.34
CA THR A 29 8.69 -19.17 13.26
C THR A 29 8.72 -17.71 13.73
N ASN A 30 9.93 -17.18 13.98
CA ASN A 30 10.12 -15.77 14.31
C ASN A 30 9.72 -14.86 13.14
N LEU A 31 10.08 -15.21 11.91
CA LEU A 31 9.72 -14.46 10.70
C LEU A 31 8.20 -14.45 10.46
N THR A 32 7.51 -15.58 10.62
CA THR A 32 6.04 -15.64 10.49
C THR A 32 5.35 -14.79 11.56
N THR A 33 5.84 -14.81 12.80
CA THR A 33 5.31 -13.97 13.89
C THR A 33 5.53 -12.48 13.60
N LEU A 34 6.72 -12.10 13.15
CA LEU A 34 7.04 -10.72 12.75
C LEU A 34 6.17 -10.24 11.59
N ARG A 35 5.90 -11.11 10.61
CA ARG A 35 5.00 -10.83 9.48
C ARG A 35 3.56 -10.62 9.95
N GLN A 36 3.03 -11.52 10.77
CA GLN A 36 1.67 -11.40 11.29
C GLN A 36 1.50 -10.10 12.09
N ASN A 37 2.51 -9.73 12.88
CA ASN A 37 2.53 -8.46 13.61
C ASN A 37 2.59 -7.26 12.67
N LYS A 38 3.46 -7.28 11.65
CA LYS A 38 3.56 -6.24 10.61
C LYS A 38 2.23 -6.05 9.90
N VAL A 39 1.64 -7.14 9.42
CA VAL A 39 0.39 -7.15 8.67
C VAL A 39 -0.78 -6.63 9.50
N ASN A 40 -0.92 -7.11 10.74
CA ASN A 40 -1.95 -6.62 11.65
C ASN A 40 -1.75 -5.14 11.99
N GLY A 41 -0.50 -4.73 12.22
CA GLY A 41 -0.14 -3.34 12.46
C GLY A 41 -0.49 -2.43 11.29
N LEU A 42 -0.07 -2.78 10.07
CA LEU A 42 -0.36 -2.01 8.86
C LEU A 42 -1.86 -1.99 8.55
N ARG A 43 -2.59 -3.09 8.78
CA ARG A 43 -4.04 -3.14 8.60
C ARG A 43 -4.76 -2.22 9.59
N LEU A 44 -4.33 -2.23 10.86
CA LEU A 44 -4.84 -1.30 11.85
C LEU A 44 -4.57 0.14 11.40
N MET A 45 -3.31 0.46 11.08
CA MET A 45 -2.92 1.80 10.63
C MET A 45 -3.73 2.29 9.44
N ARG A 46 -3.93 1.45 8.43
CA ARG A 46 -4.81 1.75 7.29
C ARG A 46 -6.22 2.06 7.75
N ALA A 47 -6.82 1.21 8.58
CA ALA A 47 -8.18 1.41 9.07
C ALA A 47 -8.33 2.70 9.90
N GLU A 48 -7.32 3.09 10.67
CA GLU A 48 -7.36 4.36 11.42
C GLU A 48 -7.26 5.56 10.48
N ILE A 49 -6.33 5.52 9.53
CA ILE A 49 -6.18 6.58 8.52
C ILE A 49 -7.48 6.71 7.72
N GLU A 50 -8.03 5.62 7.18
CA GLU A 50 -9.27 5.61 6.38
C GLU A 50 -10.53 6.04 7.12
N ARG A 51 -10.52 5.99 8.45
CA ARG A 51 -11.63 6.49 9.27
C ARG A 51 -11.42 7.91 9.76
N SER A 52 -10.20 8.42 9.67
CA SER A 52 -9.84 9.74 10.19
C SER A 52 -10.42 10.87 9.37
N ASP A 53 -10.64 12.01 10.02
CA ASP A 53 -11.08 13.21 9.31
C ASP A 53 -9.90 13.85 8.58
N HIS A 54 -8.74 13.93 9.21
CA HIS A 54 -7.53 14.49 8.61
C HIS A 54 -6.27 13.97 9.31
N LEU A 55 -5.14 14.15 8.64
CA LEU A 55 -3.82 13.86 9.16
C LEU A 55 -3.20 15.11 9.80
N LEU A 56 -2.30 14.88 10.75
CA LEU A 56 -1.46 15.89 11.37
C LEU A 56 -0.02 15.64 10.94
N LEU A 57 0.64 16.63 10.35
CA LEU A 57 2.04 16.50 9.92
C LEU A 57 2.92 17.52 10.65
N PRO A 58 4.12 17.14 11.11
CA PRO A 58 5.05 18.08 11.72
C PRO A 58 5.65 19.00 10.64
N GLU A 59 5.61 20.30 10.91
CA GLU A 59 6.32 21.34 10.14
C GLU A 59 6.15 21.20 8.62
N GLY A 60 4.91 21.35 8.13
CA GLY A 60 4.54 21.28 6.70
C GLY A 60 3.99 22.60 6.13
N THR A 61 3.30 22.52 4.98
CA THR A 61 2.68 23.69 4.33
C THR A 61 1.61 24.37 5.20
N LYS A 62 1.07 23.66 6.19
CA LYS A 62 0.09 24.16 7.18
C LYS A 62 0.67 24.28 8.60
N ALA A 63 1.98 24.52 8.72
CA ALA A 63 2.63 24.76 10.01
C ALA A 63 1.91 25.85 10.83
N GLY A 64 1.82 25.64 12.14
CA GLY A 64 1.12 26.53 13.08
C GLY A 64 -0.42 26.46 13.05
N THR A 65 -1.03 25.67 12.17
CA THR A 65 -2.49 25.43 12.18
C THR A 65 -2.84 24.22 13.04
N VAL A 66 -4.14 23.94 13.22
CA VAL A 66 -4.62 22.70 13.86
C VAL A 66 -4.22 21.42 13.11
N LEU A 67 -3.70 21.53 11.88
CA LEU A 67 -3.17 20.40 11.10
C LEU A 67 -1.66 20.19 11.32
N ASP A 68 -1.01 21.10 12.05
CA ASP A 68 0.36 20.94 12.49
C ASP A 68 0.41 19.99 13.69
N LEU A 69 1.18 18.91 13.57
CA LEU A 69 1.39 17.98 14.67
C LEU A 69 2.02 18.66 15.89
N ASN A 70 2.80 19.72 15.67
CA ASN A 70 3.44 20.49 16.74
C ASN A 70 2.52 21.54 17.38
N HIS A 71 1.24 21.62 16.97
CA HIS A 71 0.27 22.54 17.55
C HIS A 71 0.11 22.34 19.07
N ALA A 72 -0.14 23.42 19.80
CA ALA A 72 -0.19 23.43 21.26
C ALA A 72 -1.23 22.44 21.84
N ASP A 73 -2.35 22.26 21.14
CA ASP A 73 -3.44 21.37 21.55
C ASP A 73 -3.03 19.90 21.64
N TYR A 74 -2.03 19.47 20.87
CA TYR A 74 -1.59 18.08 20.79
C TYR A 74 -0.39 17.76 21.66
N GLN A 75 0.24 18.78 22.26
CA GLN A 75 1.43 18.60 23.10
C GLN A 75 1.17 17.66 24.27
N SER A 76 -0.01 17.72 24.90
CA SER A 76 -0.40 16.80 25.97
C SER A 76 -0.32 15.33 25.52
N THR A 77 -0.84 15.03 24.33
CA THR A 77 -0.86 13.67 23.77
C THR A 77 0.55 13.21 23.39
N ILE A 78 1.36 14.11 22.82
CA ILE A 78 2.78 13.82 22.52
C ILE A 78 3.54 13.45 23.80
N GLN A 79 3.36 14.21 24.89
CA GLN A 79 4.02 13.92 26.16
C GLN A 79 3.52 12.63 26.80
N GLU A 80 2.22 12.33 26.73
CA GLU A 80 1.66 11.04 27.16
C GLU A 80 2.33 9.88 26.40
N CYS A 81 2.47 10.00 25.08
CA CYS A 81 3.12 8.98 24.25
C CYS A 81 4.59 8.77 24.57
N LYS A 82 5.33 9.86 24.79
CA LYS A 82 6.72 9.83 25.23
C LYS A 82 6.86 9.15 26.59
N ALA A 83 6.00 9.49 27.55
CA ALA A 83 5.99 8.85 28.86
C ALA A 83 5.69 7.35 28.77
N GLN A 84 4.76 6.93 27.91
CA GLN A 84 4.47 5.51 27.66
C GLN A 84 5.66 4.77 27.01
N ALA A 85 6.47 5.47 26.22
CA ALA A 85 7.68 4.91 25.63
C ALA A 85 8.79 4.69 26.67
N GLY A 86 8.61 5.21 27.89
CA GLY A 86 9.61 5.18 28.95
C GLY A 86 10.51 6.42 28.98
N GLU A 87 10.14 7.50 28.29
CA GLU A 87 10.85 8.78 28.41
C GLU A 87 10.55 9.44 29.77
N VAL A 88 11.60 9.77 30.51
CA VAL A 88 11.52 10.59 31.72
C VAL A 88 11.61 12.05 31.32
N ILE A 89 10.46 12.71 31.31
CA ILE A 89 10.36 14.16 31.07
C ILE A 89 10.71 14.88 32.38
N THR A 90 11.88 15.50 32.43
CA THR A 90 12.30 16.29 33.59
C THR A 90 11.57 17.63 33.65
N VAL A 91 11.50 18.24 34.84
CA VAL A 91 10.77 19.50 35.13
C VAL A 91 11.24 20.70 34.28
N ASN A 92 12.44 20.61 33.68
CA ASN A 92 13.01 21.64 32.82
C ASN A 92 12.74 21.41 31.31
N GLY A 93 11.96 20.39 30.95
CA GLY A 93 11.66 20.04 29.55
C GLY A 93 12.74 19.18 28.87
N SER A 94 13.82 18.82 29.56
CA SER A 94 14.79 17.82 29.08
C SER A 94 14.24 16.40 29.24
N THR A 95 14.46 15.55 28.23
CA THR A 95 14.07 14.13 28.23
C THR A 95 15.28 13.25 28.56
N GLU A 96 15.21 12.46 29.63
CA GLU A 96 16.15 11.38 29.96
C GLU A 96 15.47 10.01 29.74
N GLY A 97 16.13 9.05 29.10
CA GLY A 97 15.58 7.71 28.86
C GLY A 97 16.20 7.03 27.65
N ASP A 98 16.38 5.71 27.74
CA ASP A 98 17.01 4.88 26.69
C ASP A 98 16.07 4.57 25.52
N ILE A 99 14.78 4.87 25.64
CA ILE A 99 13.78 4.64 24.60
C ILE A 99 13.08 5.97 24.33
N LYS A 100 13.20 6.45 23.09
CA LYS A 100 12.49 7.65 22.64
C LYS A 100 11.41 7.32 21.63
N PHE A 101 10.32 8.08 21.68
CA PHE A 101 9.25 8.09 20.69
C PHE A 101 9.29 9.41 19.94
N THR A 102 9.72 9.35 18.68
CA THR A 102 9.73 10.50 17.77
C THR A 102 8.54 10.39 16.83
N PRO A 103 7.50 11.25 16.98
CA PRO A 103 6.30 11.16 16.15
C PRO A 103 6.58 11.60 14.71
N PHE A 104 6.04 10.85 13.75
CA PHE A 104 6.12 11.10 12.32
C PHE A 104 4.88 11.83 11.79
N PHE A 105 3.70 11.36 12.17
CA PHE A 105 2.42 11.95 11.81
C PHE A 105 1.35 11.59 12.86
N GLY A 106 0.26 12.34 12.89
CA GLY A 106 -0.92 12.06 13.69
C GLY A 106 -2.13 11.78 12.82
N VAL A 107 -3.10 11.05 13.38
CA VAL A 107 -4.37 10.70 12.77
C VAL A 107 -5.47 11.28 13.66
N MET A 108 -6.27 12.19 13.09
CA MET A 108 -7.33 12.87 13.83
C MET A 108 -8.68 12.20 13.58
N MET A 109 -9.26 11.59 14.61
CA MET A 109 -10.59 10.99 14.61
C MET A 109 -11.60 11.95 15.27
N ASN A 110 -12.61 12.42 14.55
CA ASN A 110 -13.86 13.05 15.04
C ASN A 110 -13.79 13.73 16.42
N ASN A 111 -12.96 14.77 16.55
CA ASN A 111 -12.72 15.57 17.77
C ASN A 111 -12.19 14.82 19.03
N SER A 112 -11.64 13.61 18.90
CA SER A 112 -10.96 12.87 19.98
C SER A 112 -9.53 13.36 20.24
N LYS A 113 -8.76 12.67 21.10
CA LYS A 113 -7.29 12.81 21.11
C LYS A 113 -6.68 12.23 19.82
N PRO A 114 -5.63 12.85 19.23
CA PRO A 114 -5.01 12.32 18.03
C PRO A 114 -4.27 11.00 18.31
N ILE A 115 -4.28 10.09 17.34
CA ILE A 115 -3.47 8.87 17.38
C ILE A 115 -2.15 9.15 16.68
N LEU A 116 -1.03 8.98 17.37
CA LEU A 116 0.29 9.33 16.87
C LEU A 116 1.01 8.09 16.34
N TYR A 117 1.58 8.22 15.15
CA TYR A 117 2.48 7.24 14.57
C TYR A 117 3.89 7.80 14.62
N GLY A 118 4.81 7.07 15.24
CA GLY A 118 6.18 7.52 15.48
C GLY A 118 7.17 6.38 15.49
N ILE A 119 8.45 6.69 15.62
CA ILE A 119 9.53 5.72 15.63
C ILE A 119 10.20 5.66 16.99
N SER A 120 10.57 4.44 17.39
CA SER A 120 11.41 4.17 18.54
C SER A 120 12.52 3.19 18.19
N LEU A 121 13.50 3.02 19.08
CA LEU A 121 14.38 1.85 18.99
C LEU A 121 13.65 0.58 19.45
N ASP A 122 14.13 -0.55 18.95
CA ASP A 122 13.81 -1.86 19.51
C ASP A 122 14.47 -2.07 20.88
N SER A 123 14.05 -3.11 21.59
CA SER A 123 14.63 -3.45 22.90
C SER A 123 16.11 -3.82 22.82
N SER A 124 16.64 -4.09 21.63
CA SER A 124 18.06 -4.41 21.42
C SER A 124 18.92 -3.18 21.15
N GLY A 125 18.31 -2.03 20.85
CA GLY A 125 18.98 -0.80 20.43
C GLY A 125 19.63 -0.89 19.04
N ARG A 126 19.29 -1.91 18.23
CA ARG A 126 19.95 -2.21 16.94
C ARG A 126 19.06 -1.96 15.73
N SER A 127 17.77 -1.77 15.93
CA SER A 127 16.81 -1.50 14.86
C SER A 127 15.73 -0.54 15.32
N TYR A 128 14.96 -0.03 14.36
CA TYR A 128 13.83 0.85 14.64
C TYR A 128 12.50 0.09 14.63
N ASN A 129 11.52 0.60 15.38
CA ASN A 129 10.13 0.18 15.33
C ASN A 129 9.26 1.36 14.94
N LEU A 130 8.37 1.18 13.98
CA LEU A 130 7.22 2.08 13.79
C LEU A 130 6.18 1.71 14.84
N GLN A 131 5.80 2.67 15.68
CA GLN A 131 4.88 2.49 16.78
C GLN A 131 3.65 3.40 16.61
N ARG A 132 2.50 2.85 16.97
CA ARG A 132 1.25 3.55 17.18
C ARG A 132 1.16 3.91 18.66
N CYS A 133 0.88 5.16 18.96
CA CYS A 133 0.50 5.63 20.27
C CYS A 133 -0.89 6.26 20.23
N GLY A 134 -1.84 5.76 21.01
CA GLY A 134 -3.18 6.33 21.03
C GLY A 134 -4.15 5.53 21.88
N VAL A 135 -5.37 6.03 22.05
CA VAL A 135 -6.43 5.33 22.77
C VAL A 135 -6.83 4.04 22.02
N PRO A 136 -7.22 2.96 22.72
CA PRO A 136 -7.65 1.72 22.09
C PRO A 136 -8.95 1.88 21.30
N ILE A 137 -9.10 1.08 20.25
CA ILE A 137 -10.34 0.97 19.50
C ILE A 137 -11.30 0.02 20.23
N GLY A 138 -12.53 0.48 20.46
CA GLY A 138 -13.61 -0.33 21.01
C GLY A 138 -14.04 -1.44 20.05
N ILE A 139 -14.74 -2.45 20.57
CA ILE A 139 -15.30 -3.55 19.78
C ILE A 139 -16.32 -3.05 18.76
N ASP A 140 -16.99 -1.95 19.07
CA ASP A 140 -17.90 -1.22 18.20
C ASP A 140 -17.18 -0.30 17.19
N GLY A 141 -15.84 -0.29 17.19
CA GLY A 141 -15.03 0.56 16.33
C GLY A 141 -14.92 2.01 16.79
N SER A 142 -15.44 2.35 17.98
CA SER A 142 -15.39 3.71 18.54
C SER A 142 -14.08 3.96 19.30
N TYR A 143 -13.66 5.22 19.35
CA TYR A 143 -12.57 5.66 20.21
C TYR A 143 -13.19 6.33 21.44
N SER A 144 -12.75 5.90 22.62
CA SER A 144 -13.21 6.47 23.89
C SER A 144 -12.09 7.34 24.46
N ASP A 145 -12.33 8.64 24.58
CA ASP A 145 -11.39 9.59 25.22
C ASP A 145 -11.15 9.30 26.70
N ALA A 146 -11.99 8.46 27.32
CA ALA A 146 -11.82 7.99 28.70
C ALA A 146 -10.81 6.84 28.85
N SER A 147 -10.31 6.28 27.74
CA SER A 147 -9.37 5.15 27.77
C SER A 147 -7.92 5.64 27.82
N GLU A 148 -7.07 4.89 28.52
CA GLU A 148 -5.64 5.23 28.61
C GLU A 148 -4.93 5.00 27.27
N THR A 149 -4.05 5.93 26.94
CA THR A 149 -3.17 5.88 25.77
C THR A 149 -2.15 4.75 25.95
N PHE A 150 -1.89 3.97 24.90
CA PHE A 150 -0.90 2.90 24.92
C PHE A 150 -0.05 2.88 23.64
N LEU A 151 1.13 2.27 23.75
CA LEU A 151 2.03 2.02 22.62
C LEU A 151 1.86 0.61 22.07
N ALA A 152 1.81 0.51 20.74
CA ALA A 152 1.84 -0.75 20.02
C ALA A 152 2.80 -0.67 18.83
N SER A 153 3.59 -1.73 18.62
CA SER A 153 4.43 -1.83 17.43
C SER A 153 3.58 -2.15 16.20
N VAL A 154 3.71 -1.31 15.17
CA VAL A 154 3.08 -1.46 13.86
C VAL A 154 3.99 -2.25 12.93
N VAL A 155 5.24 -1.82 12.82
CA VAL A 155 6.29 -2.49 12.07
C VAL A 155 7.51 -2.57 12.97
N THR A 156 8.08 -3.76 13.11
CA THR A 156 9.27 -3.99 13.96
C THR A 156 10.48 -4.33 13.12
N HIS A 157 11.68 -4.14 13.69
CA HIS A 157 12.95 -4.53 13.07
C HIS A 157 13.26 -3.79 11.76
N ILE A 158 12.89 -2.52 11.70
CA ILE A 158 13.21 -1.63 10.57
C ILE A 158 14.72 -1.37 10.61
N LYS A 159 15.42 -1.74 9.53
CA LYS A 159 16.87 -1.55 9.43
C LYS A 159 17.21 -0.06 9.34
N PRO A 160 18.35 0.37 9.90
CA PRO A 160 18.91 1.68 9.64
C PRO A 160 19.49 1.75 8.22
N THR A 161 19.53 2.93 7.62
CA THR A 161 20.35 3.22 6.42
C THR A 161 21.83 2.97 6.72
N SER A 162 22.57 2.50 5.71
CA SER A 162 24.02 2.33 5.80
C SER A 162 24.74 3.67 5.97
N CYS A 163 25.96 3.61 6.49
CA CYS A 163 26.89 4.73 6.33
C CYS A 163 27.48 4.66 4.93
N ASP A 164 27.42 5.76 4.17
CA ASP A 164 28.15 5.86 2.91
C ASP A 164 29.65 5.64 3.16
N GLU A 165 30.33 4.93 2.24
CA GLU A 165 31.77 4.64 2.35
C GLU A 165 32.64 5.90 2.35
N ASP A 166 32.13 6.99 1.77
CA ASP A 166 32.77 8.33 1.75
C ASP A 166 32.40 9.20 2.97
N SER A 167 31.52 8.72 3.86
CA SER A 167 31.16 9.46 5.07
C SER A 167 32.29 9.41 6.09
N SER A 168 32.52 10.55 6.77
CA SER A 168 33.61 10.68 7.76
C SER A 168 33.52 9.59 8.84
N SER A 169 34.64 9.34 9.53
CA SER A 169 34.72 8.46 10.71
C SER A 169 33.68 8.74 11.82
N ASP A 170 32.95 9.84 11.72
CA ASP A 170 31.85 10.21 12.63
C ASP A 170 30.57 9.38 12.41
N CYS A 171 30.36 8.78 11.25
CA CYS A 171 29.12 8.01 10.99
C CYS A 171 29.02 6.75 11.84
N GLU A 172 30.11 5.99 11.93
CA GLU A 172 30.17 4.78 12.76
C GLU A 172 30.27 5.07 14.26
N ALA A 173 30.64 6.30 14.63
CA ALA A 173 30.71 6.73 16.03
C ALA A 173 29.33 7.08 16.62
N LYS A 174 28.34 7.45 15.79
CA LYS A 174 26.98 7.79 16.24
C LYS A 174 26.16 6.53 16.50
N THR A 175 25.58 6.44 17.70
CA THR A 175 24.63 5.36 18.01
C THR A 175 23.28 5.60 17.34
N LEU A 176 22.48 4.55 17.14
CA LEU A 176 21.10 4.72 16.65
C LEU A 176 20.26 5.57 17.62
N GLN A 177 20.58 5.54 18.91
CA GLN A 177 19.94 6.39 19.90
C GLN A 177 20.28 7.86 19.66
N ASP A 178 21.54 8.19 19.36
CA ASP A 178 21.95 9.56 19.02
C ASP A 178 21.29 10.04 17.73
N THR A 179 21.16 9.16 16.73
CA THR A 179 20.43 9.46 15.50
C THR A 179 18.96 9.73 15.79
N LEU A 180 18.30 8.86 16.58
CA LEU A 180 16.90 9.05 16.98
C LEU A 180 16.69 10.35 17.77
N ASN A 181 17.62 10.68 18.66
CA ASN A 181 17.58 11.89 19.50
C ASN A 181 17.63 13.18 18.69
N ASN A 182 18.32 13.16 17.56
CA ASN A 182 18.54 14.33 16.70
C ASN A 182 17.69 14.29 15.43
N MET A 183 16.88 13.25 15.24
CA MET A 183 16.05 13.08 14.06
C MET A 183 14.98 14.17 14.05
N GLN A 184 15.03 15.02 13.02
CA GLN A 184 13.98 15.99 12.76
C GLN A 184 13.09 15.46 11.65
N VAL A 185 11.83 15.21 12.00
CA VAL A 185 10.80 14.90 11.02
C VAL A 185 10.14 16.21 10.64
N ALA A 186 10.50 16.75 9.48
CA ALA A 186 9.82 17.89 8.88
C ALA A 186 9.32 17.52 7.49
N PHE A 187 8.09 17.91 7.18
CA PHE A 187 7.54 17.77 5.85
C PHE A 187 7.84 19.06 5.07
N THR A 188 8.71 19.00 4.07
CA THR A 188 9.03 20.23 3.31
C THR A 188 7.84 20.65 2.42
N GLY A 189 7.94 21.77 1.70
CA GLY A 189 6.87 22.25 0.81
C GLY A 189 6.44 21.29 -0.32
N THR A 190 7.11 20.15 -0.46
CA THR A 190 6.72 19.02 -1.33
C THR A 190 6.05 17.87 -0.56
N LEU A 191 5.76 18.09 0.72
CA LEU A 191 5.13 17.17 1.68
C LEU A 191 5.79 15.80 1.70
N HIS A 192 7.11 15.85 1.70
CA HIS A 192 8.00 14.73 1.83
C HIS A 192 8.82 14.90 3.10
N SER A 193 8.99 13.84 3.88
CA SER A 193 9.81 13.84 5.10
C SER A 193 11.33 13.89 4.82
N GLY A 194 11.75 14.37 3.64
CA GLY A 194 13.12 14.28 3.13
C GLY A 194 13.63 12.86 2.81
N ASN A 195 14.81 12.79 2.17
CA ASN A 195 15.58 11.55 2.10
C ASN A 195 16.22 11.28 3.46
N ARG A 196 16.43 10.00 3.78
CA ARG A 196 16.98 9.58 5.06
C ARG A 196 18.49 9.68 5.08
N SER A 197 19.02 10.30 6.14
CA SER A 197 20.47 10.40 6.38
C SER A 197 21.02 9.11 6.99
N ASN A 198 22.34 9.02 7.17
CA ASN A 198 22.98 7.79 7.65
C ASN A 198 22.45 7.38 9.03
N LYS A 199 22.25 6.06 9.20
CA LYS A 199 21.69 5.43 10.39
C LYS A 199 20.22 5.80 10.69
N GLU A 200 19.52 6.58 9.87
CA GLU A 200 18.08 6.82 10.01
C GLU A 200 17.25 5.60 9.56
N PRO A 201 15.95 5.50 9.91
CA PRO A 201 15.10 4.40 9.45
C PRO A 201 15.08 4.30 7.92
N HIS A 202 15.13 3.09 7.37
CA HIS A 202 15.18 2.85 5.92
C HIS A 202 13.82 3.02 5.19
N PHE A 203 13.07 4.07 5.52
CA PHE A 203 11.87 4.48 4.79
C PHE A 203 11.66 5.99 4.90
N HIS A 204 10.97 6.60 3.94
CA HIS A 204 10.47 7.97 4.05
C HIS A 204 8.94 8.01 3.94
N ILE A 205 8.37 9.12 4.40
CA ILE A 205 6.93 9.36 4.36
C ILE A 205 6.64 10.49 3.40
N GLN A 206 5.64 10.29 2.57
CA GLN A 206 5.06 11.27 1.66
C GLN A 206 3.60 11.50 2.04
N SER A 207 3.16 12.74 1.89
CA SER A 207 1.78 13.15 2.10
C SER A 207 1.36 14.13 1.01
N ASP A 208 0.11 14.56 1.06
CA ASP A 208 -0.48 15.56 0.18
C ASP A 208 -0.85 16.82 0.99
N GLU A 209 -1.10 17.92 0.30
CA GLU A 209 -1.38 19.22 0.90
C GLU A 209 -2.72 19.35 1.61
N HIS A 210 -3.64 18.44 1.32
CA HIS A 210 -4.90 18.36 2.04
C HIS A 210 -4.72 17.57 3.34
N TYR A 211 -3.53 17.01 3.59
CA TYR A 211 -3.17 16.22 4.76
C TYR A 211 -4.15 15.05 4.90
N LYS A 212 -4.33 14.30 3.82
CA LYS A 212 -5.22 13.13 3.71
C LYS A 212 -4.49 11.85 3.33
N LEU A 213 -3.39 11.94 2.61
CA LEU A 213 -2.59 10.81 2.16
C LEU A 213 -1.44 10.54 3.12
N ILE A 214 -1.24 9.28 3.51
CA ILE A 214 0.06 8.79 3.98
C ILE A 214 0.57 7.75 3.01
N LYS A 215 1.78 7.97 2.50
CA LYS A 215 2.53 7.01 1.71
C LYS A 215 3.87 6.75 2.39
N ILE A 216 4.12 5.49 2.76
CA ILE A 216 5.41 5.05 3.31
C ILE A 216 6.09 4.23 2.24
N VAL A 217 7.32 4.62 1.91
CA VAL A 217 8.10 3.98 0.86
C VAL A 217 9.48 3.69 1.41
N ASP A 218 9.96 2.49 1.12
CA ASP A 218 11.33 2.08 1.39
C ASP A 218 12.33 3.02 0.69
N SER A 219 13.34 3.47 1.43
CA SER A 219 14.30 4.47 0.94
C SER A 219 15.11 3.98 -0.27
N SER A 220 15.26 2.67 -0.44
CA SER A 220 16.01 2.07 -1.57
C SER A 220 15.34 2.25 -2.94
N VAL A 221 14.02 2.45 -2.99
CA VAL A 221 13.28 2.39 -4.25
C VAL A 221 13.30 3.73 -5.03
N ARG A 222 13.87 4.79 -4.44
CA ARG A 222 13.87 6.13 -5.07
C ARG A 222 14.98 6.36 -6.09
N THR A 223 15.93 5.43 -6.24
CA THR A 223 17.00 5.50 -7.23
C THR A 223 16.78 4.48 -8.36
N PRO A 224 16.26 4.89 -9.53
CA PRO A 224 16.31 4.06 -10.76
C PRO A 224 17.76 3.91 -11.32
N ARG A 225 18.75 4.15 -10.46
CA ARG A 225 20.19 4.03 -10.68
C ARG A 225 20.84 3.74 -9.35
N TYR A 226 20.73 2.52 -8.85
CA TYR A 226 21.83 1.83 -8.20
C TYR A 226 21.32 0.42 -7.83
N ASN A 227 22.09 -0.59 -8.21
CA ASN A 227 21.94 -1.94 -7.67
C ASN A 227 22.38 -1.87 -6.20
N ASP A 228 21.49 -1.47 -5.30
CA ASP A 228 21.81 -1.53 -3.88
C ASP A 228 21.46 -2.95 -3.39
N GLU A 229 22.49 -3.76 -3.16
CA GLU A 229 22.40 -5.10 -2.57
C GLU A 229 21.85 -5.07 -1.12
N ASN A 230 21.48 -3.89 -0.61
CA ASN A 230 21.01 -3.63 0.74
C ASN A 230 19.49 -3.42 0.87
N ALA A 231 18.70 -3.72 -0.17
CA ALA A 231 17.24 -3.70 -0.07
C ALA A 231 16.77 -4.44 1.19
N SER A 232 15.92 -3.80 2.01
CA SER A 232 15.37 -4.41 3.22
C SER A 232 14.80 -5.80 2.90
N GLU A 233 15.00 -6.78 3.80
CA GLU A 233 14.50 -8.16 3.65
C GLU A 233 12.96 -8.23 3.49
N SER A 234 12.27 -7.11 3.71
CA SER A 234 10.89 -6.84 3.35
C SER A 234 10.74 -5.34 3.04
N PRO A 235 10.66 -4.92 1.77
CA PRO A 235 10.43 -3.53 1.40
C PRO A 235 9.11 -3.04 1.99
N LEU A 236 9.11 -1.85 2.59
CA LEU A 236 7.89 -1.26 3.16
C LEU A 236 7.21 -0.38 2.09
N TYR A 237 6.10 -0.88 1.57
CA TYR A 237 5.18 -0.14 0.73
C TYR A 237 3.82 -0.03 1.40
N PHE A 238 3.43 1.19 1.75
CA PHE A 238 2.15 1.48 2.36
C PHE A 238 1.54 2.74 1.77
N THR A 239 0.23 2.71 1.56
CA THR A 239 -0.55 3.88 1.17
C THR A 239 -1.95 3.78 1.80
N ALA A 240 -2.47 4.90 2.31
CA ALA A 240 -3.83 5.05 2.84
C ALA A 240 -4.29 6.52 2.79
N PHE A 241 -5.61 6.72 2.73
CA PHE A 241 -6.27 8.04 2.60
C PHE A 241 -7.25 8.30 3.75
N ALA A 242 -7.37 9.54 4.22
CA ALA A 242 -8.32 9.95 5.25
C ALA A 242 -9.73 10.24 4.69
N ARG A 243 -10.77 10.01 5.53
CA ARG A 243 -12.20 9.97 5.17
C ARG A 243 -12.78 11.28 4.64
N ALA A 244 -12.27 12.43 5.07
CA ALA A 244 -12.97 13.71 4.85
C ALA A 244 -12.89 14.25 3.41
N ASP A 245 -12.62 13.41 2.40
CA ASP A 245 -12.81 13.79 1.00
C ASP A 245 -13.19 12.63 0.08
N LYS A 246 -14.40 12.06 0.27
CA LYS A 246 -15.11 11.39 -0.83
C LYS A 246 -15.90 12.39 -1.70
N GLN A 247 -15.59 13.69 -1.61
CA GLN A 247 -16.29 14.75 -2.35
C GLN A 247 -15.26 15.69 -2.98
N TRP A 248 -14.58 15.20 -4.00
CA TRP A 248 -13.69 16.03 -4.80
C TRP A 248 -14.41 17.32 -5.24
N PHE A 249 -13.74 18.44 -4.99
CA PHE A 249 -14.17 19.80 -5.26
C PHE A 249 -14.71 20.00 -6.69
N GLN A 250 -16.04 20.15 -6.84
CA GLN A 250 -16.61 21.00 -7.88
C GLN A 250 -16.50 22.46 -7.40
N THR A 251 -15.33 23.07 -7.52
CA THR A 251 -15.27 24.54 -7.57
C THR A 251 -15.62 24.97 -8.99
N ALA A 252 -16.90 25.27 -9.16
CA ALA A 252 -17.41 26.09 -10.23
C ALA A 252 -16.86 27.52 -10.04
N ASP A 253 -15.65 27.78 -10.52
CA ASP A 253 -15.19 29.16 -10.71
C ASP A 253 -15.68 29.64 -12.07
N GLY A 254 -16.82 30.33 -12.01
CA GLY A 254 -17.34 31.13 -13.11
C GLY A 254 -16.38 32.26 -13.47
N GLU A 255 -16.32 32.52 -14.78
CA GLU A 255 -15.95 33.80 -15.38
C GLU A 255 -14.57 34.39 -15.02
N SER A 256 -13.52 33.89 -15.68
CA SER A 256 -12.60 34.78 -16.41
C SER A 256 -11.64 34.00 -17.31
N ASN A 257 -11.66 34.35 -18.60
CA ASN A 257 -10.70 33.93 -19.62
C ASN A 257 -9.25 34.23 -19.19
N SER A 258 -8.43 33.19 -18.95
CA SER A 258 -7.09 33.03 -19.54
C SER A 258 -6.33 31.84 -18.95
N GLY A 259 -5.98 30.84 -19.77
CA GLY A 259 -5.00 29.79 -19.44
C GLY A 259 -5.58 28.38 -19.40
N ASN A 260 -5.80 27.80 -20.58
CA ASN A 260 -6.42 26.48 -20.75
C ASN A 260 -5.50 25.33 -20.28
N TYR A 261 -5.68 24.85 -19.05
CA TYR A 261 -5.25 23.55 -18.54
C TYR A 261 -6.41 22.95 -17.72
N GLY A 262 -7.43 22.43 -18.41
CA GLY A 262 -8.61 21.81 -17.81
C GLY A 262 -8.75 20.35 -18.23
N LEU A 263 -8.70 19.47 -17.23
CA LEU A 263 -9.00 18.04 -17.28
C LEU A 263 -10.48 17.86 -17.69
N TRP A 264 -10.76 17.01 -18.69
CA TRP A 264 -12.10 16.83 -19.24
C TRP A 264 -13.01 16.07 -18.27
N SER A 265 -14.03 16.74 -17.73
CA SER A 265 -15.17 16.15 -17.03
C SER A 265 -16.04 15.32 -17.99
N ILE A 266 -16.41 14.10 -17.62
CA ILE A 266 -17.55 13.39 -18.21
C ILE A 266 -18.76 13.57 -17.29
N ASN A 267 -19.84 14.05 -17.90
CA ASN A 267 -21.07 14.57 -17.31
C ASN A 267 -21.94 13.45 -16.70
N PRO A 268 -22.36 13.49 -15.41
CA PRO A 268 -23.29 12.54 -14.83
C PRO A 268 -24.72 13.05 -14.99
N ASN A 269 -25.36 12.74 -16.11
CA ASN A 269 -26.80 12.86 -16.24
C ASN A 269 -27.32 11.64 -17.01
N GLN A 270 -27.66 10.57 -16.28
CA GLN A 270 -28.83 9.73 -16.60
C GLN A 270 -29.23 8.82 -15.44
N ASP A 271 -30.27 9.28 -14.74
CA ASP A 271 -31.46 8.58 -14.21
C ASP A 271 -31.35 7.34 -13.31
N ASP A 272 -31.69 7.60 -12.03
CA ASP A 272 -32.68 6.92 -11.17
C ASP A 272 -32.88 5.40 -11.23
N GLY A 273 -32.65 4.77 -10.07
CA GLY A 273 -33.62 3.85 -9.47
C GLY A 273 -33.11 2.47 -9.06
N THR A 274 -33.20 2.18 -7.75
CA THR A 274 -33.29 0.85 -7.09
C THR A 274 -32.05 -0.06 -7.23
N ASP A 275 -31.54 -0.77 -6.23
CA ASP A 275 -32.01 -1.22 -4.93
C ASP A 275 -30.81 -1.32 -3.98
N GLY A 276 -31.08 -1.26 -2.68
CA GLY A 276 -30.09 -1.43 -1.63
C GLY A 276 -29.42 -2.80 -1.68
N SER A 277 -28.11 -2.80 -1.91
CA SER A 277 -27.22 -3.82 -1.39
C SER A 277 -26.06 -3.13 -0.70
N ASP A 278 -26.03 -3.27 0.63
CA ASP A 278 -24.86 -3.03 1.47
C ASP A 278 -23.70 -3.91 0.99
N THR A 279 -22.93 -3.42 0.03
CA THR A 279 -21.53 -3.77 -0.15
C THR A 279 -20.76 -2.48 0.04
N ALA A 280 -20.49 -2.15 1.30
CA ALA A 280 -19.55 -1.10 1.65
C ALA A 280 -18.17 -1.50 1.10
N ILE A 281 -17.90 -1.16 -0.16
CA ILE A 281 -16.58 -1.21 -0.77
C ILE A 281 -15.70 -0.27 0.06
N GLN A 282 -14.84 -0.86 0.89
CA GLN A 282 -13.75 -0.13 1.53
C GLN A 282 -12.90 0.44 0.41
N ALA A 283 -12.84 1.77 0.34
CA ALA A 283 -11.94 2.47 -0.55
C ALA A 283 -10.51 1.97 -0.27
N GLY A 284 -9.79 1.52 -1.30
CA GLY A 284 -8.42 1.02 -1.16
C GLY A 284 -8.19 -0.49 -1.33
N SER A 285 -9.19 -1.28 -1.77
CA SER A 285 -8.95 -2.64 -2.27
C SER A 285 -9.44 -2.85 -3.71
N PHE A 286 -8.54 -2.76 -4.69
CA PHE A 286 -8.70 -3.20 -6.07
C PHE A 286 -9.09 -4.67 -6.18
N PHE A 287 -8.60 -5.53 -5.29
CA PHE A 287 -8.90 -6.95 -5.33
C PHE A 287 -10.09 -7.30 -4.42
N PRO A 288 -11.04 -8.12 -4.90
CA PRO A 288 -12.05 -8.71 -4.03
C PRO A 288 -11.40 -9.66 -2.99
N PRO A 289 -12.12 -10.01 -1.90
CA PRO A 289 -11.59 -10.88 -0.85
C PRO A 289 -11.07 -12.21 -1.40
N ILE A 290 -9.84 -12.56 -1.05
CA ILE A 290 -9.20 -13.79 -1.54
C ILE A 290 -9.56 -14.96 -0.65
N THR A 291 -10.37 -15.87 -1.19
CA THR A 291 -10.88 -17.05 -0.48
C THR A 291 -10.18 -18.35 -0.89
N SER A 292 -9.57 -18.39 -2.07
CA SER A 292 -8.90 -19.57 -2.61
C SER A 292 -7.46 -19.74 -2.12
N LYS A 293 -7.00 -21.00 -2.10
CA LYS A 293 -5.59 -21.38 -1.87
C LYS A 293 -4.76 -21.56 -3.14
N ASN A 294 -5.34 -21.54 -4.35
CA ASN A 294 -4.61 -21.72 -5.62
C ASN A 294 -4.89 -20.53 -6.55
N VAL A 295 -4.20 -19.42 -6.27
CA VAL A 295 -4.53 -18.12 -6.85
C VAL A 295 -3.47 -17.66 -7.84
N ARG A 296 -3.91 -17.04 -8.93
CA ARG A 296 -3.01 -16.37 -9.88
C ARG A 296 -3.39 -14.91 -10.04
N PHE A 297 -2.40 -14.03 -10.02
CA PHE A 297 -2.56 -12.61 -10.31
C PHE A 297 -2.00 -12.31 -11.69
N VAL A 298 -2.82 -11.72 -12.54
CA VAL A 298 -2.43 -11.21 -13.86
C VAL A 298 -2.71 -9.71 -13.86
N VAL A 299 -1.66 -8.92 -13.78
CA VAL A 299 -1.77 -7.48 -13.56
C VAL A 299 -1.24 -6.69 -14.74
N ASP A 300 -1.85 -5.56 -15.03
CA ASP A 300 -1.44 -4.68 -16.12
C ASP A 300 -0.12 -3.99 -15.78
N GLY A 301 0.86 -4.27 -16.61
CA GLY A 301 2.19 -3.69 -16.56
C GLY A 301 2.39 -2.58 -17.58
N SER A 302 1.36 -2.17 -18.32
CA SER A 302 1.48 -1.20 -19.42
C SER A 302 1.74 0.23 -18.92
N GLY A 303 2.20 1.09 -19.83
CA GLY A 303 2.56 2.45 -19.48
C GLY A 303 1.38 3.34 -19.07
N SER A 304 0.13 2.99 -19.38
CA SER A 304 -1.05 3.71 -18.88
C SER A 304 -1.17 3.63 -17.36
N MET A 305 -0.64 2.58 -16.75
CA MET A 305 -0.57 2.44 -15.30
C MET A 305 0.33 3.50 -14.64
N SER A 306 1.14 4.24 -15.41
CA SER A 306 1.85 5.41 -14.89
C SER A 306 0.98 6.66 -14.76
N ALA A 307 -0.30 6.59 -15.13
CA ALA A 307 -1.23 7.69 -14.94
C ALA A 307 -1.30 8.07 -13.47
N CYS A 308 -1.24 9.37 -13.24
CA CYS A 308 -1.36 9.91 -11.90
C CYS A 308 -2.81 9.86 -11.46
N VAL A 309 -3.04 9.21 -10.34
CA VAL A 309 -4.36 9.15 -9.69
C VAL A 309 -4.61 10.46 -8.94
N MET A 310 -3.58 10.96 -8.26
CA MET A 310 -3.68 12.16 -7.44
C MET A 310 -2.44 13.04 -7.62
N TRP A 311 -2.65 14.25 -8.14
CA TRP A 311 -1.63 15.28 -8.16
C TRP A 311 -1.59 15.97 -6.79
N ALA A 312 -0.39 16.14 -6.25
CA ALA A 312 -0.15 17.05 -5.13
C ALA A 312 0.33 18.40 -5.68
N GLU A 313 0.03 19.50 -4.99
CA GLU A 313 0.71 20.77 -5.28
C GLU A 313 2.21 20.69 -4.97
N GLY A 314 2.95 21.58 -5.62
CA GLY A 314 4.40 21.64 -5.57
C GLY A 314 5.08 20.96 -6.75
N TYR A 315 6.41 21.04 -6.74
CA TYR A 315 7.25 20.55 -7.83
C TYR A 315 8.41 19.74 -7.26
N ASP A 316 8.65 18.57 -7.84
CA ASP A 316 9.82 17.72 -7.60
C ASP A 316 10.56 17.51 -8.94
N ARG A 317 11.54 16.61 -8.96
CA ARG A 317 12.21 16.13 -10.16
C ARG A 317 11.18 15.75 -11.23
N ARG A 318 11.49 16.10 -12.48
CA ARG A 318 10.64 15.77 -13.62
C ARG A 318 10.48 14.26 -13.75
N ARG A 319 9.24 13.78 -13.70
CA ARG A 319 8.83 12.39 -13.95
C ARG A 319 7.93 12.34 -15.19
N THR A 320 7.93 11.19 -15.86
CA THR A 320 7.04 10.94 -17.01
C THR A 320 5.82 10.18 -16.52
N PHE A 321 4.65 10.59 -16.99
CA PHE A 321 3.35 10.00 -16.67
C PHE A 321 2.57 9.79 -17.96
N TYR A 322 1.57 8.92 -17.90
CA TYR A 322 0.61 8.74 -18.98
C TYR A 322 -0.67 9.51 -18.67
N ASP A 323 -1.26 10.10 -19.70
CA ASP A 323 -2.59 10.70 -19.64
C ASP A 323 -3.38 10.23 -20.88
N PRO A 324 -4.62 9.75 -20.72
CA PRO A 324 -5.41 9.22 -21.85
C PRO A 324 -5.66 10.20 -23.00
N GLY A 325 -5.68 11.51 -22.73
CA GLY A 325 -5.95 12.56 -23.70
C GLY A 325 -4.70 13.11 -24.42
N GLN A 326 -3.52 13.05 -23.81
CA GLN A 326 -2.26 13.58 -24.38
C GLN A 326 -1.16 12.52 -24.61
N GLY A 327 -1.33 11.31 -24.08
CA GLY A 327 -0.31 10.27 -24.07
C GLY A 327 0.74 10.51 -22.99
N TYR A 328 2.00 10.17 -23.27
CA TYR A 328 3.08 10.40 -22.31
C TYR A 328 3.45 11.89 -22.23
N PHE A 329 3.53 12.40 -21.02
CA PHE A 329 3.99 13.75 -20.76
C PHE A 329 4.95 13.76 -19.57
N THR A 330 5.87 14.71 -19.57
CA THR A 330 6.83 14.88 -18.49
C THR A 330 6.50 16.16 -17.74
N THR A 331 6.36 16.07 -16.44
CA THR A 331 6.08 17.20 -15.57
C THR A 331 6.92 17.13 -14.31
N SER A 332 7.22 18.30 -13.72
CA SER A 332 7.78 18.39 -12.37
C SER A 332 6.70 18.37 -11.29
N ARG A 333 5.40 18.41 -11.67
CA ARG A 333 4.31 18.27 -10.70
C ARG A 333 4.46 16.95 -9.95
N ILE A 334 4.19 17.01 -8.65
CA ILE A 334 4.28 15.85 -7.78
C ILE A 334 3.04 15.00 -8.02
N CYS A 335 3.25 13.77 -8.47
CA CYS A 335 2.20 12.77 -8.41
C CYS A 335 2.32 12.06 -7.07
N ALA A 336 1.25 12.14 -6.27
CA ALA A 336 1.19 11.54 -4.95
C ALA A 336 1.12 10.00 -5.06
N LEU A 337 0.31 9.52 -6.01
CA LEU A 337 0.15 8.10 -6.30
C LEU A 337 -0.17 7.87 -7.80
N THR A 338 0.55 6.96 -8.44
CA THR A 338 0.18 6.44 -9.77
C THR A 338 -0.63 5.14 -9.65
N ARG A 339 -1.35 4.75 -10.70
CA ARG A 339 -2.10 3.47 -10.73
C ARG A 339 -1.18 2.27 -10.48
N MET A 340 0.04 2.29 -11.03
CA MET A 340 1.07 1.27 -10.81
C MET A 340 1.54 1.22 -9.36
N GLU A 341 1.87 2.37 -8.77
CA GLU A 341 2.28 2.44 -7.36
C GLU A 341 1.17 1.95 -6.42
N ALA A 342 -0.09 2.25 -6.72
CA ALA A 342 -1.23 1.76 -5.98
C ALA A 342 -1.36 0.22 -6.10
N LEU A 343 -1.25 -0.31 -7.32
CA LEU A 343 -1.27 -1.75 -7.58
C LEU A 343 -0.17 -2.49 -6.80
N ILE A 344 1.05 -1.96 -6.82
CA ILE A 344 2.20 -2.53 -6.10
C ILE A 344 1.91 -2.55 -4.59
N ALA A 345 1.43 -1.44 -4.04
CA ALA A 345 1.12 -1.33 -2.61
C ALA A 345 0.04 -2.33 -2.18
N GLU A 346 -1.01 -2.48 -2.97
CA GLU A 346 -2.10 -3.39 -2.63
C GLU A 346 -1.72 -4.86 -2.80
N LEU A 347 -1.14 -5.22 -3.94
CA LEU A 347 -0.75 -6.60 -4.21
C LEU A 347 0.31 -7.06 -3.19
N THR A 348 1.22 -6.18 -2.78
CA THR A 348 2.14 -6.44 -1.67
C THR A 348 1.39 -6.72 -0.38
N ALA A 349 0.44 -5.86 0.01
CA ALA A 349 -0.34 -6.06 1.25
C ALA A 349 -1.10 -7.40 1.23
N ILE A 350 -1.71 -7.75 0.11
CA ILE A 350 -2.40 -9.03 -0.09
C ILE A 350 -1.42 -10.20 0.03
N LEU A 351 -0.30 -10.14 -0.67
CA LEU A 351 0.73 -11.18 -0.63
C LEU A 351 1.39 -11.29 0.74
N GLU A 352 1.31 -10.29 1.62
CA GLU A 352 1.71 -10.42 3.03
C GLU A 352 0.62 -11.08 3.88
N LEU A 353 -0.65 -10.82 3.58
CA LEU A 353 -1.83 -11.31 4.31
C LEU A 353 -2.20 -12.78 4.02
N LEU A 354 -1.91 -13.27 2.82
CA LEU A 354 -2.33 -14.61 2.41
C LEU A 354 -1.74 -15.70 3.30
N PRO A 355 -2.47 -16.79 3.62
CA PRO A 355 -1.93 -17.92 4.38
C PRO A 355 -0.67 -18.52 3.76
N ASP A 356 0.24 -19.02 4.60
CA ASP A 356 1.54 -19.59 4.20
C ASP A 356 1.44 -20.81 3.26
N ASP A 357 0.34 -21.55 3.33
CA ASP A 357 0.03 -22.69 2.47
C ASP A 357 -0.71 -22.30 1.17
N THR A 358 -0.99 -21.01 0.96
CA THR A 358 -1.56 -20.52 -0.29
C THR A 358 -0.52 -20.62 -1.40
N LYS A 359 -0.90 -21.21 -2.53
CA LYS A 359 -0.10 -21.27 -3.73
C LYS A 359 -0.44 -20.09 -4.64
N VAL A 360 0.59 -19.35 -5.02
CA VAL A 360 0.46 -18.14 -5.84
C VAL A 360 1.23 -18.25 -7.14
N GLY A 361 0.75 -17.56 -8.17
CA GLY A 361 1.51 -17.23 -9.38
C GLY A 361 1.24 -15.78 -9.75
N VAL A 362 2.25 -15.03 -10.17
CA VAL A 362 2.10 -13.62 -10.54
C VAL A 362 2.70 -13.36 -11.91
N ARG A 363 1.95 -12.67 -12.77
CA ARG A 363 2.42 -12.18 -14.07
C ARG A 363 1.99 -10.75 -14.27
N ALA A 364 2.92 -9.92 -14.74
CA ALA A 364 2.61 -8.61 -15.27
C ALA A 364 2.57 -8.70 -16.79
N PHE A 365 1.51 -8.19 -17.40
CA PHE A 365 1.40 -8.18 -18.85
C PHE A 365 1.61 -6.79 -19.41
N SER A 366 2.35 -6.73 -20.50
CA SER A 366 2.40 -5.58 -21.39
C SER A 366 2.79 -6.06 -22.78
N SER A 367 3.16 -5.17 -23.69
CA SER A 367 3.61 -5.57 -25.02
C SER A 367 4.88 -6.42 -24.94
N SER A 368 4.96 -7.47 -25.76
CA SER A 368 6.13 -8.36 -25.78
C SER A 368 7.44 -7.59 -26.02
N GLY A 369 8.48 -7.90 -25.24
CA GLY A 369 9.79 -7.24 -25.28
C GLY A 369 9.92 -5.95 -24.48
N TYR A 370 8.84 -5.49 -23.84
CA TYR A 370 8.87 -4.34 -22.94
C TYR A 370 9.16 -4.74 -21.49
N ALA A 371 9.58 -3.76 -20.69
CA ALA A 371 10.11 -3.97 -19.36
C ALA A 371 9.14 -4.69 -18.41
N ASN A 372 7.84 -4.45 -18.54
CA ASN A 372 6.83 -5.00 -17.63
C ASN A 372 6.05 -6.19 -18.19
N HIS A 373 6.48 -6.73 -19.33
CA HIS A 373 6.01 -8.03 -19.81
C HIS A 373 6.81 -9.14 -19.07
N LYS A 374 6.52 -9.31 -17.79
CA LYS A 374 7.33 -10.07 -16.83
C LYS A 374 6.51 -11.20 -16.19
N ARG A 375 7.20 -12.29 -15.84
CA ARG A 375 6.60 -13.45 -15.16
C ARG A 375 7.44 -13.75 -13.93
N TRP A 376 6.80 -13.99 -12.79
CA TRP A 376 7.52 -14.47 -11.62
C TRP A 376 7.86 -15.95 -11.82
N THR A 377 9.16 -16.26 -11.93
CA THR A 377 9.64 -17.60 -12.28
C THR A 377 10.68 -18.16 -11.31
N ALA A 378 10.99 -17.44 -10.22
CA ALA A 378 12.03 -17.83 -9.27
C ALA A 378 11.81 -19.23 -8.66
N PHE A 379 10.54 -19.65 -8.54
CA PHE A 379 10.13 -20.94 -8.00
C PHE A 379 9.52 -21.89 -9.06
N GLY A 380 9.59 -21.51 -10.34
CA GLY A 380 8.97 -22.24 -11.45
C GLY A 380 7.87 -21.44 -12.15
N ASN A 381 7.23 -22.04 -13.16
CA ASN A 381 6.21 -21.37 -13.99
C ASN A 381 4.76 -21.61 -13.51
N GLY A 382 4.56 -22.55 -12.58
CA GLY A 382 3.27 -22.90 -11.98
C GLY A 382 3.04 -22.18 -10.65
N LEU A 383 1.99 -22.59 -9.94
CA LEU A 383 1.73 -22.07 -8.61
C LEU A 383 2.76 -22.57 -7.59
N THR A 384 3.14 -21.69 -6.68
CA THR A 384 4.14 -21.98 -5.63
C THR A 384 3.57 -21.61 -4.27
N SER A 385 3.68 -22.51 -3.29
CA SER A 385 3.28 -22.24 -1.91
C SER A 385 4.11 -21.11 -1.31
N LEU A 386 3.47 -20.12 -0.67
CA LEU A 386 4.14 -18.91 -0.17
C LEU A 386 5.23 -19.20 0.88
N ASN A 387 5.10 -20.29 1.63
CA ASN A 387 6.11 -20.77 2.60
C ASN A 387 7.26 -21.57 1.99
N GLN A 388 7.23 -21.89 0.70
CA GLN A 388 8.30 -22.65 0.06
C GLN A 388 9.61 -21.85 0.10
N VAL A 389 10.72 -22.51 0.42
CA VAL A 389 12.05 -21.88 0.51
C VAL A 389 12.93 -22.38 -0.63
N LYS A 390 13.61 -21.45 -1.29
CA LYS A 390 14.64 -21.74 -2.30
C LYS A 390 15.75 -20.70 -2.17
N ASP A 391 16.99 -21.15 -2.18
CA ASP A 391 18.18 -20.28 -2.09
C ASP A 391 18.17 -19.31 -0.90
N GLY A 392 17.64 -19.76 0.25
CA GLY A 392 17.55 -18.96 1.48
C GLY A 392 16.42 -17.92 1.51
N GLN A 393 15.64 -17.80 0.43
CA GLN A 393 14.50 -16.87 0.34
C GLN A 393 13.18 -17.64 0.32
N THR A 394 12.14 -17.11 0.97
CA THR A 394 10.77 -17.65 0.84
C THR A 394 10.13 -17.22 -0.47
N ALA A 395 9.24 -18.05 -1.02
CA ALA A 395 8.43 -17.74 -2.20
C ALA A 395 7.67 -16.42 -2.01
N ARG A 396 7.13 -16.17 -0.81
CA ARG A 396 6.49 -14.91 -0.44
C ARG A 396 7.41 -13.69 -0.60
N GLN A 397 8.63 -13.75 -0.08
CA GLN A 397 9.60 -12.65 -0.25
C GLN A 397 9.93 -12.45 -1.72
N SER A 398 10.17 -13.54 -2.44
CA SER A 398 10.53 -13.49 -3.86
C SER A 398 9.43 -12.88 -4.73
N VAL A 399 8.16 -13.24 -4.49
CA VAL A 399 7.03 -12.69 -5.26
C VAL A 399 6.74 -11.24 -4.90
N ILE A 400 6.91 -10.82 -3.63
CA ILE A 400 6.81 -9.41 -3.24
C ILE A 400 7.93 -8.59 -3.89
N THR A 401 9.17 -9.09 -3.88
CA THR A 401 10.28 -8.44 -4.61
C THR A 401 9.94 -8.30 -6.09
N PHE A 402 9.40 -9.34 -6.73
CA PHE A 402 8.96 -9.27 -8.12
C PHE A 402 7.92 -8.17 -8.36
N VAL A 403 6.89 -8.07 -7.51
CA VAL A 403 5.84 -7.04 -7.61
C VAL A 403 6.42 -5.64 -7.44
N ASN A 404 7.37 -5.47 -6.53
CA ASN A 404 8.05 -4.19 -6.33
C ASN A 404 8.96 -3.78 -7.51
N THR A 405 9.22 -4.65 -8.49
CA THR A 405 9.98 -4.29 -9.70
C THR A 405 9.11 -3.74 -10.84
N LEU A 406 7.79 -3.60 -10.63
CA LEU A 406 6.86 -3.18 -11.68
C LEU A 406 6.97 -1.69 -12.03
N ASP A 407 7.59 -0.87 -11.17
CA ASP A 407 7.83 0.56 -11.41
C ASP A 407 9.32 0.93 -11.61
N ASP A 408 10.23 -0.04 -11.66
CA ASP A 408 11.69 0.18 -11.80
C ASP A 408 12.09 0.94 -13.08
N ASP A 409 11.41 0.65 -14.19
CA ASP A 409 11.74 1.18 -15.51
C ASP A 409 10.95 2.46 -15.82
N SER A 410 11.37 3.22 -16.85
CA SER A 410 10.58 4.37 -17.31
C SER A 410 9.22 3.91 -17.88
N PRO A 411 8.11 4.63 -17.62
CA PRO A 411 6.79 4.31 -18.16
C PRO A 411 6.73 4.12 -19.68
N THR A 412 7.55 4.87 -20.42
CA THR A 412 7.68 4.74 -21.88
C THR A 412 8.27 3.40 -22.33
N ARG A 413 8.91 2.64 -21.43
CA ARG A 413 9.47 1.30 -21.65
C ARG A 413 8.58 0.19 -21.11
N TRP A 414 7.44 0.51 -20.50
CA TRP A 414 6.52 -0.48 -19.96
C TRP A 414 5.68 -1.14 -21.04
N GLY A 415 5.42 -0.46 -22.16
CA GLY A 415 4.70 -1.00 -23.32
C GLY A 415 3.20 -0.78 -23.25
N GLY A 416 2.47 -1.38 -24.19
CA GLY A 416 1.00 -1.31 -24.24
C GLY A 416 0.31 -2.51 -23.57
N THR A 417 -1.01 -2.42 -23.40
CA THR A 417 -1.91 -3.44 -22.86
C THR A 417 -2.04 -4.63 -23.82
N ASP A 418 -1.33 -5.72 -23.55
CA ASP A 418 -1.41 -7.00 -24.28
C ASP A 418 -1.52 -8.18 -23.29
N PRO A 419 -2.73 -8.52 -22.84
CA PRO A 419 -2.94 -9.50 -21.76
C PRO A 419 -2.92 -10.95 -22.22
N TRP A 420 -2.90 -11.23 -23.53
CA TRP A 420 -3.36 -12.52 -24.05
C TRP A 420 -2.51 -13.71 -23.67
N ASP A 421 -1.19 -13.57 -23.68
CA ASP A 421 -0.28 -14.63 -23.23
C ASP A 421 -0.40 -14.89 -21.72
N ALA A 422 -0.55 -13.83 -20.92
CA ALA A 422 -0.71 -13.96 -19.48
C ALA A 422 -2.05 -14.61 -19.11
N MET A 423 -3.12 -14.22 -19.80
CA MET A 423 -4.44 -14.83 -19.68
C MET A 423 -4.42 -16.30 -20.11
N GLN A 424 -3.90 -16.60 -21.31
CA GLN A 424 -3.83 -17.98 -21.80
C GLN A 424 -3.07 -18.88 -20.82
N ALA A 425 -1.92 -18.42 -20.31
CA ALA A 425 -1.15 -19.19 -19.36
C ALA A 425 -1.77 -19.33 -17.96
N ALA A 426 -2.77 -18.51 -17.61
CA ALA A 426 -3.57 -18.72 -16.41
C ALA A 426 -4.61 -19.83 -16.62
N PHE A 427 -5.24 -19.86 -17.80
CA PHE A 427 -6.17 -20.93 -18.18
C PHE A 427 -5.47 -22.28 -18.39
N ASP A 428 -4.25 -22.28 -18.96
CA ASP A 428 -3.46 -23.49 -19.18
C ASP A 428 -2.92 -24.12 -17.88
N ASP A 429 -2.84 -23.37 -16.78
CA ASP A 429 -2.40 -23.88 -15.48
C ASP A 429 -3.55 -24.57 -14.76
N GLU A 430 -3.75 -25.87 -15.00
CA GLU A 430 -4.83 -26.66 -14.43
C GLU A 430 -4.91 -26.61 -12.88
N GLU A 431 -3.80 -26.34 -12.18
CA GLU A 431 -3.81 -26.26 -10.71
C GLU A 431 -4.54 -25.02 -10.18
N THR A 432 -4.45 -23.91 -10.92
CA THR A 432 -5.06 -22.62 -10.54
C THR A 432 -6.58 -22.74 -10.58
N ASP A 433 -7.27 -22.40 -9.50
CA ASP A 433 -8.74 -22.38 -9.47
C ASP A 433 -9.31 -20.95 -9.46
N THR A 434 -8.50 -19.93 -9.14
CA THR A 434 -8.94 -18.53 -9.08
C THR A 434 -7.91 -17.60 -9.74
N LEU A 435 -8.37 -16.73 -10.64
CA LEU A 435 -7.59 -15.71 -11.33
C LEU A 435 -8.07 -14.31 -10.92
N TYR A 436 -7.14 -13.46 -10.51
CA TYR A 436 -7.36 -12.03 -10.35
C TYR A 436 -6.69 -11.28 -11.51
N PHE A 437 -7.51 -10.72 -12.39
CA PHE A 437 -7.08 -9.99 -13.57
C PHE A 437 -7.34 -8.49 -13.40
N LEU A 438 -6.29 -7.67 -13.41
CA LEU A 438 -6.39 -6.21 -13.20
C LEU A 438 -5.84 -5.45 -14.40
N SER A 439 -6.59 -4.45 -14.87
CA SER A 439 -6.18 -3.57 -15.97
C SER A 439 -6.79 -2.18 -15.88
N ASP A 440 -6.07 -1.16 -16.35
CA ASP A 440 -6.57 0.22 -16.42
C ASP A 440 -7.03 0.62 -17.83
N GLY A 441 -7.03 -0.32 -18.77
CA GLY A 441 -7.19 -0.03 -20.18
C GLY A 441 -7.76 -1.17 -21.01
N LYS A 442 -8.01 -0.86 -22.27
CA LYS A 442 -8.43 -1.85 -23.27
C LYS A 442 -7.18 -2.48 -23.90
N PRO A 443 -7.22 -3.78 -24.23
CA PRO A 443 -6.18 -4.39 -25.05
C PRO A 443 -5.89 -3.57 -26.30
N ASN A 444 -4.61 -3.37 -26.64
CA ASN A 444 -4.25 -2.66 -27.86
C ASN A 444 -4.60 -3.46 -29.12
N LYS A 445 -4.61 -4.79 -28.99
CA LYS A 445 -4.90 -5.74 -30.06
C LYS A 445 -5.87 -6.80 -29.57
N ASP A 446 -6.66 -7.36 -30.48
CA ASP A 446 -7.39 -8.60 -30.23
C ASP A 446 -6.43 -9.79 -30.07
N ARG A 447 -6.97 -10.94 -29.62
CA ARG A 447 -6.20 -12.17 -29.38
C ARG A 447 -5.52 -12.75 -30.62
N ARG A 448 -5.91 -12.32 -31.82
CA ARG A 448 -5.32 -12.72 -33.11
C ARG A 448 -4.36 -11.67 -33.67
N GLY A 449 -4.07 -10.61 -32.92
CA GLY A 449 -3.19 -9.52 -33.32
C GLY A 449 -3.85 -8.44 -34.17
N GLY A 450 -5.17 -8.52 -34.39
CA GLY A 450 -5.97 -7.48 -35.05
C GLY A 450 -6.28 -6.32 -34.13
N SER A 451 -6.99 -5.30 -34.65
CA SER A 451 -7.40 -4.15 -33.83
C SER A 451 -8.52 -4.54 -32.88
N TRP A 452 -8.39 -4.19 -31.59
CA TRP A 452 -9.43 -4.42 -30.60
C TRP A 452 -10.69 -3.57 -30.85
N ARG A 453 -11.86 -4.19 -30.90
CA ARG A 453 -13.16 -3.57 -31.16
C ARG A 453 -14.24 -4.09 -30.22
N ARG A 454 -15.37 -3.39 -30.14
CA ARG A 454 -16.54 -3.84 -29.35
C ARG A 454 -17.04 -5.23 -29.73
N SER A 455 -16.93 -5.59 -31.02
CA SER A 455 -17.28 -6.94 -31.50
C SER A 455 -16.42 -8.06 -30.92
N ASP A 456 -15.28 -7.73 -30.29
CA ASP A 456 -14.36 -8.70 -29.72
C ASP A 456 -14.63 -8.97 -28.25
N TYR A 457 -15.49 -8.18 -27.60
CA TYR A 457 -15.75 -8.26 -26.15
C TYR A 457 -16.37 -9.62 -25.80
N GLU A 458 -17.55 -9.89 -26.36
CA GLU A 458 -18.27 -11.15 -26.16
C GLU A 458 -17.47 -12.34 -26.71
N ARG A 459 -16.88 -12.21 -27.91
CA ARG A 459 -16.08 -13.29 -28.52
C ARG A 459 -14.89 -13.72 -27.67
N THR A 460 -14.24 -12.78 -27.00
CA THR A 460 -13.09 -13.05 -26.15
C THR A 460 -13.53 -13.65 -24.82
N ALA A 461 -14.61 -13.13 -24.24
CA ALA A 461 -15.20 -13.66 -23.01
C ALA A 461 -15.70 -15.11 -23.22
N ASP A 462 -16.40 -15.38 -24.33
CA ASP A 462 -16.85 -16.72 -24.71
C ASP A 462 -15.68 -17.67 -24.91
N TYR A 463 -14.62 -17.25 -25.61
CA TYR A 463 -13.44 -18.09 -25.82
C TYR A 463 -12.84 -18.58 -24.50
N TYR A 464 -12.64 -17.69 -23.53
CA TYR A 464 -12.07 -18.07 -22.24
C TYR A 464 -13.07 -18.86 -21.37
N ALA A 465 -14.36 -18.56 -21.44
CA ALA A 465 -15.40 -19.35 -20.79
C ALA A 465 -15.47 -20.78 -21.33
N ASP A 466 -15.31 -20.97 -22.65
CA ASP A 466 -15.29 -22.27 -23.30
C ASP A 466 -14.06 -23.10 -22.89
N LEU A 467 -12.88 -22.47 -22.74
CA LEU A 467 -11.70 -23.14 -22.17
C LEU A 467 -11.96 -23.67 -20.75
N ASN A 468 -12.93 -23.08 -20.04
CA ASN A 468 -13.22 -23.41 -18.66
C ASN A 468 -14.11 -24.65 -18.47
N GLN A 469 -14.94 -24.98 -19.48
CA GLN A 469 -16.01 -25.99 -19.36
C GLN A 469 -15.49 -27.41 -19.06
N ASN A 470 -14.29 -27.75 -19.55
CA ASN A 470 -13.71 -29.09 -19.41
C ASN A 470 -12.39 -29.09 -18.65
N ARG A 471 -12.12 -28.02 -17.89
CA ARG A 471 -10.87 -27.87 -17.16
C ARG A 471 -10.87 -28.80 -15.95
N THR A 472 -9.85 -29.65 -15.85
CA THR A 472 -9.71 -30.63 -14.77
C THR A 472 -8.31 -30.58 -14.18
N HIS A 473 -8.18 -30.88 -12.90
CA HIS A 473 -6.90 -31.05 -12.23
C HIS A 473 -6.94 -32.34 -11.40
N ASN A 474 -5.97 -33.24 -11.62
CA ASN A 474 -5.94 -34.56 -10.99
C ASN A 474 -7.24 -35.37 -11.18
N GLY A 475 -7.92 -35.19 -12.32
CA GLY A 475 -9.17 -35.89 -12.65
C GLY A 475 -10.44 -35.28 -12.03
N GLU A 476 -10.33 -34.20 -11.27
CA GLU A 476 -11.47 -33.46 -10.71
C GLU A 476 -11.74 -32.19 -11.53
N SER A 477 -13.02 -31.82 -11.69
CA SER A 477 -13.41 -30.58 -12.34
C SER A 477 -12.84 -29.37 -11.58
N ARG A 478 -12.12 -28.51 -12.29
CA ARG A 478 -11.50 -27.30 -11.73
C ARG A 478 -11.65 -26.11 -12.69
N PRO A 479 -12.88 -25.60 -12.87
CA PRO A 479 -13.08 -24.36 -13.58
C PRO A 479 -12.34 -23.22 -12.86
N LEU A 480 -11.73 -22.33 -13.64
CA LEU A 480 -11.12 -21.09 -13.22
C LEU A 480 -12.20 -20.05 -12.91
N GLU A 481 -12.24 -19.57 -11.69
CA GLU A 481 -12.99 -18.37 -11.32
C GLU A 481 -12.19 -17.13 -11.71
N VAL A 482 -12.67 -16.30 -12.65
CA VAL A 482 -11.94 -15.09 -13.09
C VAL A 482 -12.56 -13.85 -12.47
N ASN A 483 -11.90 -13.34 -11.45
CA ASN A 483 -12.18 -12.04 -10.84
C ASN A 483 -11.45 -10.95 -11.64
N THR A 484 -12.18 -9.93 -12.07
CA THR A 484 -11.65 -8.84 -12.91
C THR A 484 -11.79 -7.50 -12.21
N THR A 485 -10.74 -6.68 -12.24
CA THR A 485 -10.74 -5.31 -11.70
C THR A 485 -10.31 -4.32 -12.76
N SER A 486 -11.18 -3.35 -13.07
CA SER A 486 -10.83 -2.24 -13.97
C SER A 486 -10.50 -0.97 -13.20
N LEU A 487 -9.36 -0.34 -13.49
CA LEU A 487 -8.92 0.91 -12.86
C LEU A 487 -9.23 2.12 -13.74
N GLY A 488 -9.99 3.07 -13.22
CA GLY A 488 -10.28 4.38 -13.83
C GLY A 488 -11.20 4.35 -15.05
N LEU A 489 -11.50 3.19 -15.64
CA LEU A 489 -12.37 3.04 -16.80
C LEU A 489 -13.17 1.74 -16.75
N ARG A 490 -14.50 1.81 -16.90
CA ARG A 490 -15.34 0.62 -17.12
C ARG A 490 -14.85 -0.24 -18.27
N SER A 491 -14.83 -1.56 -18.06
CA SER A 491 -14.39 -2.53 -19.04
C SER A 491 -15.43 -3.63 -19.26
N GLU A 492 -16.32 -3.40 -20.24
CA GLU A 492 -17.42 -4.32 -20.59
C GLU A 492 -16.95 -5.77 -20.87
N TRP A 493 -15.79 -5.95 -21.52
CA TRP A 493 -15.29 -7.30 -21.81
C TRP A 493 -14.80 -8.04 -20.56
N MET A 494 -14.24 -7.30 -19.57
CA MET A 494 -13.81 -7.85 -18.28
C MET A 494 -15.02 -8.23 -17.42
N GLU A 495 -16.07 -7.41 -17.45
CA GLU A 495 -17.36 -7.67 -16.81
C GLU A 495 -18.03 -8.92 -17.41
N MET A 496 -18.05 -9.05 -18.74
CA MET A 496 -18.56 -10.26 -19.41
C MET A 496 -17.74 -11.51 -19.07
N LEU A 497 -16.41 -11.38 -19.02
CA LEU A 497 -15.52 -12.50 -18.72
C LEU A 497 -15.73 -13.02 -17.29
N SER A 498 -15.76 -12.14 -16.29
CA SER A 498 -15.96 -12.56 -14.90
C SER A 498 -17.34 -13.21 -14.72
N ALA A 499 -18.39 -12.62 -15.29
CA ALA A 499 -19.74 -13.18 -15.27
C ALA A 499 -19.82 -14.58 -15.88
N LYS A 500 -19.12 -14.84 -17.00
CA LYS A 500 -19.11 -16.15 -17.67
C LYS A 500 -18.19 -17.19 -17.00
N THR A 501 -17.35 -16.78 -16.07
CA THR A 501 -16.41 -17.65 -15.34
C THR A 501 -16.71 -17.72 -13.85
N SER A 502 -17.92 -17.31 -13.43
CA SER A 502 -18.37 -17.30 -12.03
C SER A 502 -17.56 -16.40 -11.09
N GLY A 503 -16.77 -15.46 -11.62
CA GLY A 503 -16.01 -14.50 -10.83
C GLY A 503 -16.74 -13.16 -10.66
N LEU A 504 -16.08 -12.25 -9.95
CA LEU A 504 -16.59 -10.90 -9.66
C LEU A 504 -15.95 -9.86 -10.58
N TYR A 505 -16.73 -8.86 -10.96
CA TYR A 505 -16.22 -7.63 -11.58
C TYR A 505 -16.18 -6.51 -10.55
N ASN A 506 -15.03 -5.83 -10.46
CA ASN A 506 -14.86 -4.64 -9.65
C ASN A 506 -14.45 -3.47 -10.55
N GLU A 507 -15.14 -2.34 -10.44
CA GLU A 507 -14.78 -1.09 -11.11
C GLU A 507 -14.30 -0.10 -10.05
N VAL A 508 -13.06 0.34 -10.20
CA VAL A 508 -12.44 1.31 -9.29
C VAL A 508 -12.34 2.64 -10.04
N ASN A 509 -13.30 3.52 -9.81
CA ASN A 509 -13.33 4.85 -10.42
C ASN A 509 -12.20 5.74 -9.90
N GLU A 510 -11.76 6.70 -10.72
CA GLU A 510 -10.79 7.72 -10.31
C GLU A 510 -11.27 8.53 -9.10
N ASP A 511 -12.58 8.71 -8.94
CA ASP A 511 -13.18 9.38 -7.77
C ASP A 511 -13.17 8.54 -6.48
N ASN A 512 -12.88 7.23 -6.59
CA ASN A 512 -12.84 6.26 -5.48
C ASN A 512 -11.41 5.80 -5.15
N LEU A 513 -10.42 6.31 -5.89
CA LEU A 513 -8.99 6.10 -5.72
C LEU A 513 -8.37 7.26 -4.93
#